data_AF-A0A1G1WJ87-F1
#
_entry.id   AF-A0A1G1WJ87-F1
#
_cell.length_a   1.000
_cell.length_b   1.000
_cell.length_c   1.000
_cell.angle_alpha   90.00
_cell.angle_beta   90.00
_cell.angle_gamma   90.00
#
_symmetry.space_group_name_H-M   'P 1'
#
loop_
_entity.id
_entity.type
_entity.pdbx_description
1 polymer ?
#
loop_
_entity_poly.entity_id
_entity_poly.type
_entity_poly.pdbx_seq_one_letter_code
_entity_poly.pdbx_strand_id
1 'polypeptide(L)' 'MVVVNPKNGVVVVGVLEDAGPQVETGRRFGGSPEVIKDLGLRHTGPYVLMYFVDDPKDQIPLGRYGL' A
#
# COMPACT_ATOMS: atom_id res chain seq x y z
N MET A 1 -7.42 0.42 4.05
CA MET A 1 -6.58 -0.70 3.58
C MET A 1 -5.29 -0.76 4.39
N VAL A 2 -4.73 -1.95 4.56
CA VAL A 2 -3.37 -2.15 5.09
C VAL A 2 -2.54 -2.84 4.02
N VAL A 3 -1.37 -2.29 3.75
CA VAL A 3 -0.44 -2.81 2.74
C VAL A 3 0.87 -3.19 3.41
N VAL A 4 1.30 -4.42 3.20
CA VAL A 4 2.53 -4.97 3.74
C VAL A 4 3.49 -5.29 2.60
N ASN A 5 4.73 -4.82 2.70
CA ASN A 5 5.80 -5.33 1.86
C ASN A 5 6.48 -6.50 2.59
N PRO A 6 6.22 -7.77 2.21
CA PRO A 6 6.76 -8.93 2.92
C PRO A 6 8.29 -9.05 2.82
N LYS A 7 8.93 -8.33 1.88
CA LYS A 7 10.38 -8.36 1.70
C LYS A 7 11.13 -7.60 2.80
N ASN A 8 10.54 -6.52 3.32
CA ASN A 8 11.18 -5.65 4.32
C ASN A 8 10.35 -5.47 5.60
N GLY A 9 9.14 -6.04 5.66
CA GLY A 9 8.26 -5.95 6.82
C GLY A 9 7.59 -4.59 7.01
N VAL A 10 7.77 -3.64 6.07
CA VAL A 10 7.13 -2.32 6.19
C VAL A 10 5.64 -2.44 5.96
N VAL A 11 4.87 -1.76 6.82
CA VAL A 11 3.41 -1.71 6.80
C VAL A 11 2.95 -0.27 6.63
N VAL A 12 1.99 -0.05 5.73
CA VAL A 12 1.36 1.25 5.51
C VAL A 12 -0.15 1.10 5.55
N VAL A 13 -0.81 1.97 6.31
CA VAL A 13 -2.27 2.15 6.34
C VAL A 13 -2.63 3.25 5.34
N GLY A 14 -3.62 2.98 4.48
CA GLY A 14 -4.07 3.94 3.47
C GLY A 14 -5.56 3.79 3.17
N VAL A 15 -6.08 4.72 2.37
CA VAL A 15 -7.44 4.65 1.81
C VAL A 15 -7.36 3.98 0.43
N LEU A 16 -8.31 3.10 0.13
CA LEU A 16 -8.41 2.47 -1.19
C LEU A 16 -9.37 3.29 -2.04
N GLU A 17 -8.87 3.92 -3.10
CA GLU A 17 -9.65 4.85 -3.95
C GLU A 17 -9.74 4.44 -5.42
N ASP A 18 -8.94 3.45 -5.86
CA ASP A 18 -8.87 3.00 -7.25
C ASP A 18 -8.60 1.49 -7.33
N ALA A 19 -9.08 0.87 -8.41
CA ALA A 19 -8.84 -0.52 -8.78
C ALA A 19 -7.65 -0.70 -9.74
N GLY A 20 -6.99 0.39 -10.14
CA GLY A 20 -5.75 0.35 -10.92
C GLY A 20 -4.61 -0.45 -10.24
N PRO A 21 -3.43 -0.54 -10.87
CA PRO A 21 -2.97 0.25 -12.01
C PRO A 21 -3.34 -0.37 -13.38
N GLN A 22 -3.36 0.47 -14.41
CA GLN A 22 -3.64 0.06 -15.79
C GLN A 22 -2.59 -0.95 -16.29
N VAL A 23 -3.03 -1.98 -17.02
CA VAL A 23 -2.21 -3.14 -17.44
C VAL A 23 -0.92 -2.70 -18.16
N GLU A 24 -1.02 -1.67 -19.00
CA GLU A 24 0.09 -1.13 -19.80
C GLU A 24 1.25 -0.56 -18.96
N THR A 25 1.00 -0.22 -17.69
CA THR A 25 2.03 0.32 -16.79
C THR A 25 3.03 -0.73 -16.32
N GLY A 26 2.71 -2.03 -16.46
CA GLY A 26 3.52 -3.14 -15.95
C GLY A 26 3.66 -3.17 -14.42
N ARG A 27 2.97 -2.28 -13.70
CA ARG A 27 3.01 -2.21 -12.23
C ARG A 27 2.04 -3.22 -11.64
N ARG A 28 2.45 -3.84 -10.54
CA ARG A 28 1.61 -4.80 -9.80
C ARG A 28 0.81 -4.19 -8.66
N PHE A 29 1.18 -2.97 -8.26
CA PHE A 29 0.54 -2.22 -7.18
C PHE A 29 0.60 -0.73 -7.52
N GLY A 30 -0.52 -0.05 -7.28
CA GLY A 30 -0.65 1.41 -7.38
C GLY A 30 -0.78 2.02 -5.98
N GLY A 31 -0.23 3.21 -5.80
CA GLY A 31 -0.31 3.95 -4.55
C GLY A 31 0.25 5.35 -4.71
N SER A 32 -0.02 6.22 -3.74
CA SER A 32 0.55 7.57 -3.72
C SER A 32 2.08 7.53 -3.64
N PRO A 33 2.78 8.60 -4.06
CA PRO A 33 4.24 8.68 -3.94
C PRO A 33 4.78 8.34 -2.55
N GLU A 34 4.06 8.75 -1.50
CA GLU A 34 4.40 8.49 -0.10
C GLU A 34 4.30 7.00 0.23
N VAL A 35 3.20 6.35 -0.14
CA VAL A 35 3.00 4.90 0.07
C VAL A 35 4.08 4.09 -0.66
N ILE A 36 4.36 4.44 -1.91
CA ILE A 36 5.39 3.77 -2.73
C ILE A 36 6.78 3.94 -2.11
N LYS A 37 7.10 5.15 -1.62
CA LYS A 37 8.37 5.48 -0.97
C LYS A 37 8.53 4.73 0.35
N ASP A 38 7.51 4.76 1.21
CA ASP A 38 7.56 4.14 2.54
C ASP A 38 7.71 2.63 2.44
N LEU A 39 6.94 1.99 1.56
CA LEU A 39 7.05 0.55 1.29
C LEU A 39 8.37 0.17 0.61
N GLY A 40 9.16 1.13 0.12
CA GLY A 40 10.42 0.88 -0.58
C GLY A 40 10.23 0.15 -1.91
N LEU A 41 9.14 0.42 -2.62
CA LEU A 41 8.84 -0.20 -3.92
C LEU A 41 9.58 0.55 -5.04
N ARG A 42 10.31 -0.17 -5.89
CA ARG A 42 10.95 0.40 -7.10
C ARG A 42 10.36 -0.24 -8.35
N HIS A 43 9.89 0.57 -9.30
CA HIS A 43 9.48 0.34 -10.71
C HIS A 43 8.60 -0.90 -11.04
N THR A 44 8.92 -2.07 -10.49
CA THR A 44 8.27 -3.37 -10.60
C THR A 44 8.22 -4.06 -9.22
N GLY A 45 7.98 -3.26 -8.17
CA GLY A 45 8.14 -3.66 -6.76
C GLY A 45 7.39 -4.96 -6.39
N PRO A 46 7.83 -5.64 -5.30
CA PRO A 46 7.33 -6.96 -4.89
C PRO A 46 5.80 -7.02 -4.78
N TYR A 47 5.25 -8.24 -4.88
CA TYR A 47 3.86 -8.49 -4.51
C TYR A 47 3.66 -8.03 -3.06
N VAL A 48 2.95 -6.93 -2.87
CA VAL A 48 2.49 -6.51 -1.55
C VAL A 48 1.37 -7.44 -1.11
N LEU A 49 1.20 -7.58 0.20
CA LEU A 49 -0.04 -8.12 0.76
C LEU A 49 -0.95 -6.93 1.05
N MET A 50 -2.11 -6.90 0.39
CA MET A 50 -3.14 -5.88 0.63
C MET A 50 -4.29 -6.51 1.40
N TYR A 51 -4.64 -5.90 2.52
CA TYR A 51 -5.78 -6.27 3.35
C TYR A 51 -6.85 -5.18 3.29
N PHE A 52 -8.09 -5.62 3.10
CA PHE A 52 -9.26 -4.79 3.30
C PHE A 52 -9.53 -4.69 4.79
N VAL A 53 -9.73 -3.46 5.27
CA VAL A 53 -9.96 -3.18 6.68
C VAL A 53 -11.30 -2.49 6.78
N ASP A 54 -12.18 -3.05 7.60
CA ASP A 54 -13.45 -2.44 7.95
C ASP A 54 -13.24 -1.54 9.18
N ASP A 55 -13.17 -0.23 8.94
CA ASP A 55 -13.01 0.79 9.97
C ASP A 55 -14.05 1.90 9.80
N PRO A 56 -15.33 1.62 10.10
CA PRO A 56 -16.42 2.56 9.85
C PRO A 56 -16.42 3.77 10.80
N LYS A 57 -15.56 3.75 11.82
CA LYS A 57 -15.44 4.83 12.82
C LYS A 57 -14.16 5.65 12.66
N ASP A 58 -13.38 5.40 11.61
CA ASP A 58 -12.14 6.12 11.28
C ASP A 58 -11.16 6.21 12.47
N GLN A 59 -10.92 5.06 13.12
CA GLN A 59 -10.08 4.97 14.32
C GLN A 59 -8.64 4.57 14.03
N ILE A 60 -8.37 4.05 12.83
CA ILE A 60 -7.03 3.59 12.44
C ILE A 60 -6.31 4.73 11.71
N PRO A 61 -5.20 5.26 12.27
CA PRO A 61 -4.48 6.35 11.64
C PRO A 61 -3.83 5.91 10.32
N LEU A 62 -3.82 6.83 9.35
CA LEU A 62 -3.18 6.64 8.05
C LEU A 62 -1.65 6.81 8.13
N GLY A 63 -0.95 6.23 7.16
CA GLY A 63 0.50 6.33 7.01
C GLY A 63 1.23 5.08 7.45
N ARG A 64 2.56 5.20 7.61
CA ARG A 64 3.41 4.08 8.03
C ARG A 64 3.06 3.62 9.44
N TYR A 65 2.91 2.32 9.60
CA TYR A 65 2.66 1.68 10.89
C TYR A 65 3.97 1.12 11.47
N GLY A 66 4.26 1.47 12.73
CA GLY A 66 5.52 1.14 13.41
C GLY A 66 6.66 2.11 13.12
N LEU A 67 7.62 2.20 14.04
CA LEU A 67 8.85 3.01 13.94
C LEU A 67 9.81 2.42 12.89
#